data_AF-A0A2E8J4X4-F1
#
_entry.id   AF-A0A2E8J4X4-F1
#
_cell.length_a   1.000
_cell.length_b   1.000
_cell.length_c   1.000
_cell.angle_alpha   90.00
_cell.angle_beta   90.00
_cell.angle_gamma   90.00
#
_symmetry.space_group_name_H-M   'P 1'
#
loop_
_entity.id
_entity.type
_entity.pdbx_description
1 polymer ?
#
loop_
_entity_poly.entity_id
_entity_poly.type
_entity_poly.pdbx_seq_one_letter_code
_entity_poly.pdbx_strand_id
1 'polypeptide(L)' 'MDELWIVCLGLGMIWQGLLITWVSGLPLAIRAPDTPKPQAGTPEAFGFFWIEQYRFIGLILALAGFVLAMTGWLI' A
#
# COMPACT_ATOMS: atom_id res chain seq x y z
N MET A 1 1.18 -5.78 28.02
CA MET A 1 -0.11 -6.27 27.45
C MET A 1 -1.01 -5.11 27.06
N ASP A 2 -0.69 -3.89 27.49
CA ASP A 2 -1.48 -2.69 27.27
C ASP A 2 -1.33 -2.17 25.82
N GLU A 3 -0.40 -2.76 25.06
CA GLU A 3 0.04 -2.40 23.72
C GLU A 3 -0.46 -3.41 22.66
N LEU A 4 -1.18 -4.46 23.08
CA LEU A 4 -1.71 -5.48 22.16
C LEU A 4 -2.58 -4.85 21.07
N TRP A 5 -3.29 -3.75 21.37
CA TRP A 5 -4.08 -3.03 20.37
C TRP A 5 -3.22 -2.41 19.26
N ILE A 6 -1.98 -1.99 19.56
CA ILE A 6 -1.02 -1.47 18.58
C ILE A 6 -0.60 -2.60 17.64
N VAL A 7 -0.31 -3.77 18.21
CA VAL A 7 0.01 -4.98 17.43
C VAL A 7 -1.17 -5.37 16.53
N CYS A 8 -2.39 -5.44 17.08
CA CYS A 8 -3.59 -5.75 16.30
C CYS A 8 -3.86 -4.74 15.19
N LEU A 9 -3.70 -3.45 15.45
CA LEU A 9 -3.83 -2.40 14.43
C LEU A 9 -2.78 -2.56 13.33
N GLY A 10 -1.52 -2.80 13.71
CA GLY A 10 -0.43 -3.05 12.77
C GLY A 10 -0.69 -4.27 11.89
N LEU A 11 -1.12 -5.38 12.47
CA LEU A 11 -1.49 -6.60 11.73
C LEU A 11 -2.69 -6.35 10.78
N GLY A 12 -3.69 -5.59 11.21
CA GLY A 12 -4.81 -5.19 10.36
C GLY A 12 -4.37 -4.34 9.16
N MET A 13 -3.46 -3.39 9.38
CA MET A 13 -2.86 -2.58 8.32
C MET A 13 -2.03 -3.43 7.35
N ILE A 14 -1.22 -4.35 7.87
CA ILE A 14 -0.46 -5.31 7.05
C ILE A 14 -1.40 -6.11 6.17
N TRP A 15 -2.40 -6.74 6.77
CA TRP A 15 -3.39 -7.55 6.04
C TRP A 15 -4.08 -6.74 4.94
N GLN A 16 -4.59 -5.56 5.26
CA GLN A 16 -5.28 -4.72 4.30
C GLN A 16 -4.34 -4.21 3.19
N GLY A 17 -3.12 -3.80 3.54
CA GLY A 17 -2.11 -3.35 2.59
C GLY A 17 -1.67 -4.46 1.62
N LEU A 18 -1.51 -5.69 2.14
CA LEU A 18 -1.23 -6.87 1.33
C LEU A 18 -2.39 -7.25 0.41
N LEU A 19 -3.64 -7.16 0.86
CA LEU A 19 -4.81 -7.37 0.00
C LEU A 19 -4.87 -6.36 -1.15
N ILE A 20 -4.61 -5.08 -0.88
CA ILE A 20 -4.55 -4.05 -1.91
C ILE A 20 -3.43 -4.35 -2.91
N THR A 21 -2.24 -4.69 -2.40
CA THR A 21 -1.08 -5.03 -3.23
C THR A 21 -1.32 -6.30 -4.06
N TRP A 22 -2.04 -7.28 -3.51
CA TRP A 22 -2.43 -8.51 -4.21
C TRP A 22 -3.36 -8.21 -5.39
N VAL A 23 -4.38 -7.37 -5.19
CA VAL A 23 -5.38 -7.07 -6.23
C VAL A 23 -4.85 -6.08 -7.27
N SER A 24 -4.09 -5.07 -6.86
CA SER A 24 -3.63 -3.99 -7.74
C SER A 24 -2.21 -4.20 -8.28
N GLY A 25 -1.43 -5.08 -7.67
CA GLY A 25 0.01 -5.24 -7.90
C GLY A 25 0.86 -4.26 -7.09
N LEU A 26 2.19 -4.36 -7.24
CA LEU A 26 3.12 -3.35 -6.74
C LEU A 26 3.06 -2.07 -7.61
N PRO A 27 3.42 -0.89 -7.06
CA PRO A 27 3.58 0.34 -7.84
C PRO A 27 4.44 0.11 -9.08
N LEU A 28 3.99 0.63 -10.23
CA LEU A 28 4.73 0.54 -11.49
C LEU A 28 6.06 1.27 -11.40
N ALA A 29 6.13 2.35 -10.62
CA ALA A 29 7.39 3.03 -10.33
C ALA A 29 8.48 2.09 -9.77
N ILE A 30 8.09 0.99 -9.12
CA ILE A 30 8.99 -0.02 -8.55
C ILE A 30 9.15 -1.21 -9.50
N ARG A 31 8.04 -1.73 -10.05
CA ARG A 31 8.03 -2.99 -10.80
C ARG A 31 8.30 -2.83 -12.31
N ALA A 32 7.84 -1.73 -12.90
CA ALA A 32 7.84 -1.51 -14.35
C ALA A 32 7.84 0.01 -14.67
N PRO A 33 8.94 0.73 -14.38
CA PRO A 33 9.01 2.18 -14.50
C PRO A 33 8.80 2.68 -15.93
N ASP A 34 9.12 1.85 -16.92
CA ASP A 34 9.00 2.14 -18.35
C ASP A 34 7.58 1.90 -18.91
N THR A 35 6.60 1.60 -18.05
CA THR A 35 5.21 1.40 -18.48
C THR A 35 4.70 2.66 -19.19
N PRO A 36 4.22 2.54 -20.45
CA PRO A 36 3.68 3.68 -21.19
C PRO A 36 2.53 4.33 -20.43
N LYS A 37 2.60 5.66 -20.32
CA LYS A 37 1.56 6.46 -19.66
C LYS A 37 0.56 6.95 -20.71
N PRO A 38 -0.76 6.91 -20.42
CA PRO A 38 -1.77 7.53 -21.27
C PRO A 38 -1.57 9.05 -21.38
N GLN A 39 -2.16 9.65 -22.42
CA GLN A 39 -2.07 11.09 -22.66
C GLN A 39 -2.74 11.87 -21.51
N ALA A 40 -2.07 12.92 -21.03
CA ALA A 40 -2.62 13.76 -19.98
C ALA A 40 -3.96 14.39 -20.40
N GLY A 41 -4.90 14.45 -19.46
CA GLY A 41 -6.23 15.03 -19.67
C GLY A 41 -7.27 14.06 -20.22
N THR A 42 -6.92 12.80 -20.50
CA THR A 42 -7.91 11.78 -20.91
C THR A 42 -8.48 11.02 -19.71
N PRO A 43 -9.69 10.44 -19.81
CA PRO A 43 -10.27 9.59 -18.77
C PRO A 43 -9.36 8.41 -18.40
N GLU A 44 -8.63 7.85 -19.36
CA GLU A 44 -7.68 6.77 -19.14
C GLU A 44 -6.53 7.20 -18.24
N ALA A 45 -6.03 8.43 -18.40
CA ALA A 45 -5.00 8.98 -17.52
C ALA A 45 -5.47 9.20 -16.08
N PHE A 46 -6.74 9.56 -15.89
CA PHE A 46 -7.34 9.64 -14.57
C PHE A 46 -7.42 8.27 -13.89
N GLY A 47 -7.91 7.25 -14.61
CA GLY A 47 -7.96 5.88 -14.11
C GLY A 47 -6.57 5.32 -13.80
N PHE A 48 -5.62 5.52 -14.70
CA PHE A 48 -4.22 5.12 -14.51
C PHE A 48 -3.61 5.76 -13.26
N PHE A 49 -3.81 7.07 -13.06
CA PHE A 49 -3.34 7.77 -11.88
C PHE A 49 -3.89 7.18 -10.58
N TRP A 50 -5.20 6.94 -10.51
CA TRP A 50 -5.84 6.43 -9.29
C TRP A 50 -5.43 5.01 -8.95
N ILE A 51 -5.30 4.13 -9.96
CA ILE A 51 -4.79 2.77 -9.72
C ILE A 51 -3.36 2.82 -9.20
N GLU A 52 -2.52 3.73 -9.72
CA GLU A 52 -1.15 3.88 -9.23
C GLU A 52 -1.12 4.40 -7.79
N GLN A 53 -1.96 5.37 -7.42
CA GLN A 53 -2.10 5.80 -6.01
C GLN A 53 -2.57 4.66 -5.12
N TYR A 54 -3.52 3.85 -5.58
CA TYR A 54 -4.03 2.71 -4.82
C TYR A 54 -2.95 1.66 -4.55
N ARG A 55 -2.07 1.39 -5.53
CA ARG A 55 -0.90 0.51 -5.33
C ARG A 55 0.04 1.05 -4.26
N PHE A 56 0.32 2.35 -4.27
CA PHE A 56 1.15 2.99 -3.23
C PHE A 56 0.49 2.93 -1.86
N ILE A 57 -0.83 3.14 -1.77
CA ILE A 57 -1.58 2.99 -0.51
C ILE A 57 -1.40 1.57 0.03
N GLY A 58 -1.55 0.54 -0.80
CA GLY A 58 -1.35 -0.85 -0.38
C GLY A 58 0.04 -1.10 0.20
N LEU A 59 1.08 -0.67 -0.53
CA LEU A 59 2.46 -0.85 -0.09
C LEU A 59 2.78 -0.08 1.20
N ILE A 60 2.40 1.20 1.27
CA ILE A 60 2.67 2.05 2.44
C ILE A 60 1.90 1.54 3.65
N LEU A 61 0.64 1.13 3.48
CA LEU A 61 -0.17 0.59 4.58
C LEU A 61 0.46 -0.68 5.14
N ALA A 62 0.98 -1.56 4.29
CA ALA A 62 1.68 -2.76 4.73
C ALA A 62 2.97 -2.44 5.49
N LEU A 63 3.80 -1.53 4.97
CA LEU A 63 5.05 -1.13 5.62
C LEU A 63 4.80 -0.41 6.95
N ALA A 64 3.85 0.54 6.98
CA ALA A 64 3.48 1.24 8.19
C ALA A 64 2.88 0.29 9.24
N GLY A 65 2.05 -0.65 8.81
CA GLY A 65 1.52 -1.70 9.67
C GLY A 65 2.61 -2.59 10.26
N PHE A 66 3.63 -2.95 9.47
CA PHE A 66 4.80 -3.69 9.94
C PHE A 66 5.57 -2.93 11.01
N VAL A 67 5.88 -1.65 10.77
CA VAL A 67 6.54 -0.79 11.76
C VAL A 67 5.72 -0.70 13.05
N LEU A 68 4.40 -0.56 12.93
CA LEU A 68 3.50 -0.43 14.08
C LEU A 68 3.43 -1.74 14.88
N ALA A 69 3.29 -2.88 14.21
CA ALA A 69 3.26 -4.20 14.86
C ALA A 69 4.58 -4.50 15.58
N MET A 70 5.72 -4.17 14.95
CA MET A 70 7.04 -4.31 15.57
C MET A 70 7.19 -3.39 16.77
N THR A 71 6.76 -2.13 16.65
CA THR A 71 6.82 -1.18 17.77
C THR A 71 6.00 -1.71 18.94
N GLY A 72 4.72 -2.03 18.74
CA GLY A 72 3.85 -2.55 19.80
C GLY A 72 4.28 -3.90 20.40
N TRP A 73 5.20 -4.63 19.76
CA TRP A 73 5.82 -5.83 20.32
C TRP A 73 7.06 -5.53 21.17
N LEU A 74 7.74 -4.41 20.89
CA LEU A 74 8.99 -4.01 21.55
C LEU A 74 8.78 -3.11 22.78
N ILE A 75 7.63 -2.43 22.87
CA ILE A 75 7.26 -1.56 24.00
C ILE A 75 6.33 -2.25 25.00
#